data_AF-A0A964U7T5-F1
#
_entry.id   AF-A0A964U7T5-F1
#
_cell.length_a   1.000
_cell.length_b   1.000
_cell.length_c   1.000
_cell.angle_alpha   90.00
_cell.angle_beta   90.00
_cell.angle_gamma   90.00
#
_symmetry.space_group_name_H-M   'P 1'
#
loop_
_entity.id
_entity.type
_entity.pdbx_description
1 polymer ?
#
loop_
_entity_poly.entity_id
_entity_poly.type
_entity_poly.pdbx_seq_one_letter_code
_entity_poly.pdbx_strand_id
1 'polypeptide(L)'
;MDGSDIPPEKFRHRDVTAKGERRASVDWRGLKTLWLNTGTLCNLECVNCYIESSPTNDRLVYLSLSDVTPFLDEIDQAGQGKVEIGITGGEPFMCPEILEIMEACLARGHSLLVLTNAMRPMMRPRIREGLRDLEARFAGQMVIRVSMDHFTRELHDAERGAGSFEIALQGLRWLGEQGFAVCLAGRQAMAENESEARKGYARLMAEAGLDTDPGDSGQLVLFPEMVPGDDPPEITTACWQILGKDPGDIMC
;
A
#
# COMPACT_ATOMS: atom_id res chain seq x y z
N MET A 1 13.97 -2.24 19.69
CA MET A 1 13.53 -1.40 20.82
C MET A 1 12.31 -2.09 21.38
N ASP A 2 12.35 -2.47 22.66
CA ASP A 2 11.25 -3.16 23.33
C ASP A 2 10.09 -2.17 23.55
N GLY A 3 8.84 -2.63 23.58
CA GLY A 3 7.67 -1.77 23.79
C GLY A 3 7.58 -1.22 25.22
N SER A 4 8.68 -0.68 25.77
CA SER A 4 8.87 -0.28 27.17
C SER A 4 7.98 0.87 27.64
N ASP A 5 7.41 1.63 26.70
CA ASP A 5 6.68 2.86 27.00
C ASP A 5 5.15 2.70 26.91
N ILE A 6 4.66 1.51 26.52
CA ILE A 6 3.22 1.20 26.56
C ILE A 6 2.85 0.74 27.97
N PRO A 7 1.90 1.40 28.66
CA PRO A 7 1.46 0.98 29.98
C PRO A 7 1.00 -0.50 29.98
N PRO A 8 1.50 -1.34 30.92
CA PRO A 8 1.32 -2.80 30.89
C PRO A 8 -0.14 -3.25 31.00
N GLU A 9 -1.03 -2.39 31.46
CA GLU A 9 -2.47 -2.61 31.54
C GLU A 9 -3.18 -2.47 30.19
N LYS A 10 -2.62 -1.74 29.22
CA LYS A 10 -3.24 -1.54 27.90
C LYS A 10 -3.23 -2.82 27.10
N PHE A 11 -4.29 -3.01 26.30
CA PHE A 11 -4.45 -4.17 25.40
C PHE A 11 -4.44 -5.56 26.08
N ARG A 12 -4.52 -5.63 27.41
CA ARG A 12 -4.60 -6.89 28.17
C ARG A 12 -5.96 -7.58 28.08
N HIS A 13 -7.01 -6.81 27.81
CA HIS A 13 -8.37 -7.29 27.70
C HIS A 13 -8.93 -7.01 26.31
N ARG A 14 -9.54 -8.04 25.70
CA ARG A 14 -10.11 -7.98 24.35
C ARG A 14 -11.29 -7.00 24.26
N ASP A 15 -12.12 -6.92 25.30
CA ASP A 15 -13.41 -6.22 25.22
C ASP A 15 -13.42 -4.86 25.95
N VAL A 16 -12.42 -4.62 26.80
CA VAL A 16 -12.31 -3.39 27.62
C VAL A 16 -10.90 -2.78 27.59
N THR A 17 -10.84 -1.46 27.74
CA THR A 17 -9.59 -0.67 27.84
C THR A 17 -8.98 -0.76 29.22
N ALA A 18 -7.75 -0.26 29.39
CA ALA A 18 -7.11 -0.08 30.69
C ALA A 18 -7.94 0.81 31.64
N LYS A 19 -8.74 1.71 31.09
CA LYS A 19 -9.64 2.61 31.82
C LYS A 19 -11.01 1.99 32.12
N GLY A 20 -11.25 0.74 31.74
CA GLY A 20 -12.53 0.05 31.93
C GLY A 20 -13.61 0.43 30.91
N GLU A 21 -13.25 1.08 29.82
CA GLU A 21 -14.19 1.49 28.77
C GLU A 21 -14.37 0.36 27.75
N ARG A 22 -15.55 0.27 27.12
CA ARG A 22 -15.79 -0.73 26.08
C ARG A 22 -14.97 -0.42 24.82
N ARG A 23 -14.20 -1.40 24.35
CA ARG A 23 -13.47 -1.27 23.08
C ARG A 23 -14.43 -1.15 21.90
N ALA A 24 -13.98 -0.40 20.90
CA ALA A 24 -14.70 -0.29 19.65
C ALA A 24 -14.75 -1.66 18.94
N SER A 25 -15.88 -1.97 18.32
CA SER A 25 -16.07 -3.13 17.48
C SER A 25 -16.77 -2.72 16.19
N VAL A 26 -16.54 -3.48 15.13
CA VAL A 26 -17.20 -3.32 13.83
C VAL A 26 -17.83 -4.65 13.45
N ASP A 27 -18.98 -4.61 12.78
CA ASP A 27 -19.62 -5.81 12.27
C ASP A 27 -18.94 -6.24 10.96
N TRP A 28 -18.81 -7.56 10.76
CA TRP A 28 -18.38 -8.10 9.48
C TRP A 28 -19.48 -7.88 8.43
N ARG A 29 -19.17 -7.13 7.36
CA ARG A 29 -20.11 -6.82 6.26
C ARG A 29 -19.75 -7.49 4.93
N GLY A 30 -18.79 -8.42 4.95
CA GLY A 30 -18.25 -9.06 3.76
C GLY A 30 -16.80 -8.63 3.48
N LEU A 31 -16.13 -9.41 2.63
CA LEU A 31 -14.75 -9.13 2.22
C LEU A 31 -14.77 -8.04 1.13
N LYS A 32 -14.04 -6.93 1.33
CA LYS A 32 -13.83 -5.94 0.26
C LYS A 32 -12.44 -6.03 -0.34
N THR A 33 -11.42 -6.25 0.49
CA THR A 33 -10.03 -6.38 0.03
C THR A 33 -9.32 -7.60 0.62
N LEU A 34 -8.68 -8.41 -0.24
CA LEU A 34 -7.69 -9.41 0.17
C LEU A 34 -6.28 -8.84 -0.02
N TRP A 35 -5.45 -8.84 1.03
CA TRP A 35 -4.07 -8.35 0.95
C TRP A 35 -3.07 -9.51 0.82
N LEU A 36 -2.27 -9.47 -0.25
CA LEU A 36 -1.18 -10.40 -0.52
C LEU A 36 0.15 -9.69 -0.31
N ASN A 37 0.90 -10.10 0.71
CA ASN A 37 2.28 -9.68 0.89
C ASN A 37 3.19 -10.68 0.18
N THR A 38 3.80 -10.26 -0.91
CA THR A 38 4.58 -11.13 -1.80
C THR A 38 5.91 -11.57 -1.21
N GLY A 39 6.38 -11.05 -0.07
CA GLY A 39 7.65 -11.40 0.56
C GLY A 39 8.32 -10.19 1.22
N THR A 40 9.52 -10.35 1.79
CA THR A 40 10.25 -9.23 2.43
C THR A 40 11.42 -8.69 1.63
N LEU A 41 11.80 -9.36 0.55
CA LEU A 41 12.91 -8.92 -0.29
C LEU A 41 12.52 -7.70 -1.13
N CYS A 42 13.33 -6.64 -1.03
CA CYS A 42 13.17 -5.40 -1.76
C CYS A 42 14.51 -4.96 -2.36
N ASN A 43 14.46 -4.18 -3.44
CA ASN A 43 15.66 -3.58 -4.03
C ASN A 43 16.15 -2.34 -3.26
N LEU A 44 15.47 -1.97 -2.18
CA LEU A 44 15.78 -0.86 -1.28
C LEU A 44 15.80 -1.36 0.16
N GLU A 45 16.42 -0.58 1.04
CA GLU A 45 16.39 -0.73 2.50
C GLU A 45 16.02 0.64 3.08
N CYS A 46 14.73 0.99 3.03
CA CYS A 46 14.23 2.31 3.43
C CYS A 46 14.32 2.49 4.96
N VAL A 47 14.57 3.72 5.41
CA VAL A 47 14.78 4.06 6.83
C VAL A 47 13.58 3.66 7.71
N ASN A 48 12.36 3.92 7.24
CA ASN A 48 11.13 3.68 8.00
C ASN A 48 10.25 2.59 7.35
N CYS A 49 10.86 1.55 6.79
CA CYS A 49 10.12 0.39 6.28
C CYS A 49 9.52 -0.42 7.43
N TYR A 50 8.19 -0.45 7.56
CA TYR A 50 7.50 -1.13 8.68
C TYR A 50 7.71 -2.65 8.74
N ILE A 51 7.99 -3.29 7.59
CA ILE A 51 8.39 -4.70 7.51
C ILE A 51 9.89 -4.85 7.28
N GLU A 52 10.69 -3.81 7.49
CA GLU A 52 12.17 -3.82 7.38
C GLU A 52 12.67 -4.52 6.11
N SER A 53 11.94 -4.37 5.00
CA SER A 53 12.29 -5.00 3.74
C SER A 53 13.64 -4.50 3.24
N SER A 54 14.46 -5.42 2.75
CA SER A 54 15.80 -5.12 2.25
C SER A 54 16.22 -6.12 1.17
N PRO A 55 17.34 -5.91 0.47
CA PRO A 55 17.88 -6.89 -0.46
C PRO A 55 18.30 -8.22 0.18
N THR A 56 18.40 -8.26 1.51
CA THR A 56 18.93 -9.41 2.27
C THR A 56 17.92 -9.99 3.27
N ASN A 57 16.79 -9.32 3.50
CA ASN A 57 15.78 -9.78 4.44
C ASN A 57 14.81 -10.77 3.77
N ASP A 58 15.07 -12.07 3.95
CA ASP A 58 14.31 -13.18 3.40
C ASP A 58 13.36 -13.84 4.41
N ARG A 59 12.99 -13.15 5.50
CA ARG A 59 12.14 -13.74 6.56
C ARG A 59 10.78 -14.21 6.04
N LEU A 60 10.24 -13.57 5.00
CA LEU A 60 9.07 -14.03 4.27
C LEU A 60 9.50 -14.42 2.86
N VAL A 61 9.32 -15.70 2.53
CA VAL A 61 9.55 -16.24 1.19
C VAL A 61 8.56 -15.65 0.20
N TYR A 62 8.91 -15.71 -1.10
CA TYR A 62 8.00 -15.24 -2.12
C TYR A 62 6.74 -16.09 -2.18
N LEU A 63 5.58 -15.43 -2.29
CA LEU A 63 4.34 -16.12 -2.66
C LEU A 63 4.48 -16.71 -4.07
N SER A 64 4.06 -17.96 -4.22
CA SER A 64 3.79 -18.59 -5.51
C SER A 64 2.31 -18.45 -5.87
N LEU A 65 1.97 -18.68 -7.14
CA LEU A 65 0.58 -18.80 -7.58
C LEU A 65 -0.16 -19.91 -6.80
N SER A 66 0.55 -20.98 -6.42
CA SER A 66 -0.05 -22.08 -5.65
C SER A 66 -0.42 -21.69 -4.22
N ASP A 67 0.29 -20.71 -3.63
CA ASP A 67 -0.06 -20.17 -2.31
C ASP A 67 -1.29 -19.26 -2.40
N VAL A 68 -1.47 -18.54 -3.52
CA VAL A 68 -2.57 -17.59 -3.71
C VAL A 68 -3.88 -18.27 -4.14
N THR A 69 -3.79 -19.31 -4.97
CA THR A 69 -4.96 -19.97 -5.59
C THR A 69 -6.03 -20.40 -4.56
N PRO A 70 -5.69 -21.04 -3.43
CA PRO A 70 -6.69 -21.45 -2.44
C PRO A 70 -7.53 -20.29 -1.90
N PHE A 71 -6.93 -19.12 -1.68
CA PHE A 71 -7.66 -17.94 -1.18
C PHE A 71 -8.61 -17.37 -2.23
N LEU A 72 -8.23 -17.41 -3.51
CA LEU A 72 -9.13 -17.03 -4.60
C LEU A 72 -10.31 -18.02 -4.70
N ASP A 73 -10.05 -19.32 -4.53
CA ASP A 73 -11.09 -20.34 -4.53
C ASP A 73 -12.05 -20.17 -3.34
N GLU A 74 -11.55 -19.74 -2.17
CA GLU A 74 -12.38 -19.40 -1.01
C GLU A 74 -13.30 -18.20 -1.27
N ILE A 75 -12.80 -17.16 -1.95
CA ILE A 75 -13.61 -15.99 -2.35
C ILE A 75 -14.75 -16.42 -3.28
N ASP A 76 -14.41 -17.22 -4.31
CA ASP A 76 -15.36 -17.73 -5.28
C ASP A 76 -16.44 -18.59 -4.61
N GLN A 77 -16.05 -19.48 -3.69
CA GLN A 77 -16.97 -20.34 -2.92
C GLN A 77 -17.86 -19.56 -1.96
N ALA A 78 -17.33 -18.52 -1.32
CA ALA A 78 -18.07 -17.68 -0.39
C ALA A 78 -19.13 -16.81 -1.08
N GLY A 79 -19.11 -16.72 -2.42
CA GLY A 79 -20.09 -15.98 -3.21
C GLY A 79 -20.12 -14.48 -2.90
N GLN A 80 -19.02 -13.92 -2.39
CA GLN A 80 -18.92 -12.51 -2.01
C GLN A 80 -18.85 -11.56 -3.21
N GLY A 81 -18.77 -12.12 -4.43
CA GLY A 81 -18.63 -11.35 -5.66
C GLY A 81 -17.18 -10.89 -5.87
N LYS A 82 -17.04 -9.79 -6.60
CA LYS A 82 -15.73 -9.23 -6.94
C LYS A 82 -15.21 -8.40 -5.77
N VAL A 83 -13.95 -8.62 -5.42
CA VAL A 83 -13.22 -7.89 -4.39
C VAL A 83 -11.99 -7.23 -5.00
N GLU A 84 -11.36 -6.33 -4.26
CA GLU A 84 -10.04 -5.81 -4.58
C GLU A 84 -8.97 -6.77 -4.03
N ILE A 85 -7.92 -7.02 -4.80
CA ILE A 85 -6.73 -7.73 -4.33
C ILE A 85 -5.59 -6.71 -4.20
N GLY A 86 -5.22 -6.39 -2.96
CA GLY A 86 -4.09 -5.54 -2.65
C GLY A 86 -2.79 -6.34 -2.68
N ILE A 87 -1.86 -6.01 -3.58
CA ILE A 87 -0.57 -6.69 -3.71
C ILE A 87 0.54 -5.78 -3.18
N THR A 88 1.32 -6.28 -2.23
CA THR A 88 2.41 -5.57 -1.56
C THR A 88 3.57 -6.53 -1.26
N GLY A 89 4.46 -6.16 -0.33
CA GLY A 89 5.53 -7.02 0.18
C GLY A 89 6.82 -6.80 -0.57
N GLY A 90 7.88 -6.50 0.20
CA GLY A 90 9.15 -6.05 -0.33
C GLY A 90 8.93 -5.10 -1.49
N GLU A 91 9.46 -5.48 -2.65
CA GLU A 91 8.99 -4.97 -3.93
C GLU A 91 8.26 -6.10 -4.70
N PRO A 92 6.94 -5.99 -5.00
CA PRO A 92 6.19 -7.05 -5.67
C PRO A 92 6.81 -7.53 -6.98
N PHE A 93 7.42 -6.62 -7.76
CA PHE A 93 8.05 -6.99 -9.02
C PHE A 93 9.40 -7.72 -8.87
N MET A 94 9.82 -8.03 -7.65
CA MET A 94 10.87 -9.01 -7.35
C MET A 94 10.34 -10.43 -7.19
N CYS A 95 9.04 -10.61 -6.92
CA CYS A 95 8.42 -11.93 -6.86
C CYS A 95 8.44 -12.61 -8.25
N PRO A 96 8.98 -13.84 -8.37
CA PRO A 96 9.10 -14.53 -9.66
C PRO A 96 7.76 -14.76 -10.37
N GLU A 97 6.69 -15.05 -9.63
CA GLU A 97 5.37 -15.42 -10.17
C GLU A 97 4.36 -14.27 -10.12
N ILE A 98 4.84 -13.02 -9.97
CA ILE A 98 3.97 -11.86 -9.78
C ILE A 98 2.97 -11.66 -10.93
N LEU A 99 3.38 -11.86 -12.18
CA LEU A 99 2.50 -11.64 -13.34
C LEU A 99 1.40 -12.72 -13.39
N GLU A 100 1.78 -13.96 -13.08
CA GLU A 100 0.89 -15.11 -13.00
C GLU A 100 -0.13 -14.95 -11.86
N ILE A 101 0.30 -14.44 -10.70
CA ILE A 101 -0.58 -14.09 -9.57
C ILE A 101 -1.55 -12.98 -9.96
N MET A 102 -1.05 -11.90 -10.57
CA MET A 102 -1.89 -10.79 -11.04
C MET A 102 -2.94 -11.26 -12.06
N GLU A 103 -2.52 -12.06 -13.04
CA GLU A 103 -3.41 -12.65 -14.03
C GLU A 103 -4.49 -13.52 -13.39
N ALA A 104 -4.13 -14.38 -12.44
CA ALA A 104 -5.09 -15.27 -11.78
C ALA A 104 -6.18 -14.52 -11.00
N CYS A 105 -5.84 -13.36 -10.44
CA CYS A 105 -6.80 -12.47 -9.79
C CYS A 105 -7.72 -11.77 -10.81
N LEU A 106 -7.14 -11.17 -11.85
CA LEU A 106 -7.86 -10.44 -12.89
C LEU A 106 -8.78 -11.35 -13.72
N ALA A 107 -8.34 -12.58 -14.02
CA ALA A 107 -9.11 -13.56 -14.78
C ALA A 107 -10.38 -14.01 -14.03
N ARG A 108 -10.39 -13.94 -12.69
CA ARG A 108 -11.58 -14.14 -11.84
C ARG A 108 -12.46 -12.89 -11.73
N GLY A 109 -12.03 -11.78 -12.33
CA GLY A 109 -12.77 -10.52 -12.37
C GLY A 109 -12.59 -9.66 -11.12
N HIS A 110 -11.61 -9.95 -10.27
CA HIS A 110 -11.20 -9.08 -9.17
C HIS A 110 -10.38 -7.89 -9.70
N SER A 111 -10.40 -6.77 -8.98
CA SER A 111 -9.51 -5.65 -9.27
C SER A 111 -8.19 -5.79 -8.52
N LEU A 112 -7.14 -5.13 -9.01
CA LEU A 112 -5.83 -5.10 -8.37
C LEU A 112 -5.49 -3.70 -7.88
N LEU A 113 -4.93 -3.65 -6.68
CA LEU A 113 -4.20 -2.50 -6.16
C LEU A 113 -2.74 -2.93 -5.89
N VAL A 114 -1.81 -2.54 -6.76
CA VAL A 114 -0.40 -2.95 -6.65
C VAL A 114 0.43 -1.83 -6.02
N LEU A 115 1.05 -2.09 -4.88
CA LEU A 115 1.92 -1.14 -4.16
C LEU A 115 3.37 -1.39 -4.54
N THR A 116 4.01 -0.42 -5.21
CA THR A 116 5.38 -0.56 -5.73
C THR A 116 6.21 0.70 -5.47
N ASN A 117 7.53 0.57 -5.46
CA ASN A 117 8.46 1.71 -5.54
C ASN A 117 8.65 2.23 -6.98
N ALA A 118 8.08 1.56 -7.99
CA ALA A 118 8.19 1.89 -9.41
C ALA A 118 9.63 1.96 -9.94
N MET A 119 10.58 1.26 -9.31
CA MET A 119 11.98 1.29 -9.70
C MET A 119 12.36 0.14 -10.65
N ARG A 120 13.64 -0.23 -10.64
CA ARG A 120 14.27 -1.15 -11.59
C ARG A 120 13.57 -2.52 -11.70
N PRO A 121 13.07 -3.16 -10.63
CA PRO A 121 12.35 -4.43 -10.78
C PRO A 121 11.13 -4.34 -11.69
N MET A 122 10.31 -3.29 -11.54
CA MET A 122 9.16 -3.00 -12.41
C MET A 122 9.59 -2.78 -13.86
N MET A 123 10.74 -2.11 -14.05
CA MET A 123 11.23 -1.72 -15.38
C MET A 123 11.91 -2.86 -16.17
N ARG A 124 12.03 -4.06 -15.60
CA ARG A 124 12.56 -5.24 -16.33
C ARG A 124 11.69 -5.54 -17.57
N PRO A 125 12.26 -5.92 -18.72
CA PRO A 125 11.49 -6.18 -19.94
C PRO A 125 10.29 -7.11 -19.74
N ARG A 126 10.51 -8.27 -19.07
CA ARG A 126 9.44 -9.22 -18.74
C ARG A 126 8.27 -8.57 -18.00
N ILE A 127 8.58 -7.73 -17.00
CA ILE A 127 7.55 -7.10 -16.17
C ILE A 127 6.80 -6.03 -16.96
N ARG A 128 7.51 -5.17 -17.70
CA ARG A 128 6.86 -4.15 -18.54
C ARG A 128 5.98 -4.75 -19.62
N GLU A 129 6.43 -5.82 -20.28
CA GLU A 129 5.64 -6.54 -21.28
C GLU A 129 4.42 -7.21 -20.64
N GLY A 130 4.59 -7.89 -19.51
CA GLY A 130 3.50 -8.51 -18.76
C GLY A 130 2.45 -7.51 -18.27
N LEU A 131 2.88 -6.38 -17.70
CA LEU A 131 1.97 -5.31 -17.26
C LEU A 131 1.15 -4.74 -18.43
N ARG A 132 1.78 -4.50 -19.59
CA ARG A 132 1.08 -4.02 -20.79
C ARG A 132 0.09 -5.04 -21.32
N ASP A 133 0.44 -6.32 -21.32
CA ASP A 133 -0.47 -7.40 -21.72
C ASP A 133 -1.68 -7.50 -20.77
N LEU A 134 -1.44 -7.46 -19.46
CA LEU A 134 -2.50 -7.47 -18.45
C LEU A 134 -3.43 -6.26 -18.61
N GLU A 135 -2.91 -5.05 -18.78
CA GLU A 135 -3.73 -3.87 -18.99
C GLU A 135 -4.53 -3.95 -20.30
N ALA A 136 -3.94 -4.48 -21.37
CA ALA A 136 -4.65 -4.66 -22.63
C ALA A 136 -5.82 -5.66 -22.53
N ARG A 137 -5.67 -6.72 -21.72
CA ARG A 137 -6.71 -7.76 -21.54
C ARG A 137 -7.73 -7.42 -20.46
N PHE A 138 -7.35 -6.65 -19.46
CA PHE A 138 -8.13 -6.39 -18.25
C PHE A 138 -8.28 -4.89 -17.95
N ALA A 139 -8.32 -4.06 -19.00
CA ALA A 139 -8.32 -2.60 -18.93
C ALA A 139 -9.22 -2.04 -17.83
N GLY A 140 -8.65 -1.14 -17.01
CA GLY A 140 -9.36 -0.47 -15.92
C GLY A 140 -9.59 -1.31 -14.66
N GLN A 141 -9.01 -2.52 -14.56
CA GLN A 141 -9.07 -3.34 -13.34
C GLN A 141 -7.81 -3.25 -12.48
N MET A 142 -6.79 -2.49 -12.89
CA MET A 142 -5.55 -2.35 -12.14
C MET A 142 -5.30 -0.89 -11.74
N VAL A 143 -4.94 -0.69 -10.48
CA VAL A 143 -4.41 0.57 -9.96
C VAL A 143 -3.01 0.33 -9.43
N ILE A 144 -2.05 1.14 -9.88
CA ILE A 144 -0.66 1.09 -9.42
C ILE A 144 -0.44 2.23 -8.42
N ARG A 145 -0.27 1.89 -7.14
CA ARG A 145 0.05 2.86 -6.10
C ARG A 145 1.56 2.94 -5.91
N VAL A 146 2.15 4.03 -6.36
CA VAL A 146 3.59 4.25 -6.27
C VAL A 146 3.95 4.99 -4.99
N SER A 147 4.91 4.45 -4.25
CA SER A 147 5.42 5.09 -3.05
C SER A 147 6.44 6.17 -3.38
N MET A 148 6.03 7.43 -3.24
CA MET A 148 6.84 8.64 -3.36
C MET A 148 6.85 9.36 -2.02
N ASP A 149 7.77 9.02 -1.10
CA ASP A 149 7.74 9.54 0.28
C ASP A 149 7.76 11.08 0.37
N HIS A 150 8.39 11.75 -0.60
CA HIS A 150 8.28 13.19 -0.78
C HIS A 150 8.24 13.57 -2.27
N PHE A 151 7.72 14.77 -2.58
CA PHE A 151 7.69 15.33 -3.93
C PHE A 151 9.00 16.05 -4.34
N THR A 152 10.02 16.02 -3.49
CA THR A 152 11.37 16.52 -3.78
C THR A 152 12.40 15.42 -3.65
N ARG A 153 13.47 15.52 -4.44
CA ARG A 153 14.56 14.54 -4.45
C ARG A 153 15.22 14.41 -3.09
N GLU A 154 15.54 15.53 -2.44
CA GLU A 154 16.35 15.54 -1.23
C GLU A 154 15.69 14.74 -0.10
N LEU A 155 14.39 14.93 0.10
CA LEU A 155 13.65 14.27 1.17
C LEU A 155 13.27 12.83 0.82
N HIS A 156 12.93 12.56 -0.44
CA HIS A 156 12.66 11.19 -0.89
C HIS A 156 13.92 10.31 -0.81
N ASP A 157 15.06 10.81 -1.27
CA ASP A 157 16.34 10.09 -1.23
C ASP A 157 16.83 9.89 0.21
N ALA A 158 16.53 10.81 1.13
CA ALA A 158 16.85 10.64 2.55
C ALA A 158 16.15 9.43 3.18
N GLU A 159 14.93 9.12 2.72
CA GLU A 159 14.14 7.98 3.21
C GLU A 159 14.46 6.68 2.47
N ARG A 160 14.62 6.74 1.14
CA ARG A 160 14.72 5.56 0.26
C ARG A 160 16.11 5.26 -0.27
N GLY A 161 17.09 6.12 0.03
CA GLY A 161 18.47 6.02 -0.44
C GLY A 161 18.75 6.92 -1.65
N ALA A 162 20.03 7.28 -1.82
CA ALA A 162 20.47 8.22 -2.83
C ALA A 162 20.13 7.77 -4.27
N GLY A 163 19.56 8.68 -5.06
CA GLY A 163 19.16 8.47 -6.44
C GLY A 163 17.85 7.71 -6.63
N SER A 164 17.14 7.37 -5.55
CA SER A 164 15.87 6.64 -5.62
C SER A 164 14.77 7.47 -6.29
N PHE A 165 14.71 8.78 -6.03
CA PHE A 165 13.69 9.67 -6.59
C PHE A 165 13.71 9.68 -8.12
N GLU A 166 14.89 9.85 -8.72
CA GLU A 166 15.01 9.92 -10.19
C GLU A 166 14.67 8.59 -10.87
N ILE A 167 15.01 7.47 -10.22
CA ILE A 167 14.70 6.14 -10.75
C ILE A 167 13.20 5.86 -10.64
N ALA A 168 12.56 6.21 -9.52
CA ALA A 168 11.13 6.06 -9.34
C ALA A 168 10.35 6.98 -10.31
N LEU A 169 10.82 8.20 -10.54
CA LEU A 169 10.24 9.14 -11.51
C LEU A 169 10.27 8.60 -12.94
N GLN A 170 11.31 7.86 -13.33
CA GLN A 170 11.33 7.17 -14.63
C GLN A 170 10.24 6.10 -14.73
N GLY A 171 10.01 5.34 -13.66
CA GLY A 171 8.92 4.37 -13.60
C GLY A 171 7.55 5.02 -13.65
N LEU A 172 7.36 6.14 -12.94
CA LEU A 172 6.13 6.93 -12.98
C LEU A 172 5.83 7.45 -14.39
N ARG A 173 6.81 8.04 -15.05
CA ARG A 173 6.66 8.50 -16.45
C ARG A 173 6.27 7.36 -17.37
N TRP A 174 6.93 6.21 -17.23
CA TRP A 174 6.58 5.03 -18.03
C TRP A 174 5.13 4.58 -17.77
N LEU A 175 4.68 4.53 -16.52
CA LEU A 175 3.29 4.19 -16.18
C LEU A 175 2.30 5.17 -16.81
N GLY A 176 2.58 6.49 -16.72
CA GLY A 176 1.77 7.53 -17.35
C GLY A 176 1.71 7.41 -18.88
N GLU A 177 2.87 7.20 -19.52
CA GLU A 177 2.97 6.98 -20.97
C GLU A 177 2.19 5.75 -21.45
N GLN A 178 2.10 4.71 -20.63
CA GLN A 178 1.31 3.51 -20.93
C GLN A 178 -0.18 3.66 -20.58
N GLY A 179 -0.59 4.74 -19.91
CA GLY A 179 -1.98 5.01 -19.54
C GLY A 179 -2.51 4.19 -18.36
N PHE A 180 -1.64 3.69 -17.47
CA PHE A 180 -2.09 3.02 -16.25
C PHE A 180 -2.81 3.99 -15.31
N ALA A 181 -3.79 3.50 -14.56
CA ALA A 181 -4.32 4.22 -13.42
C ALA A 181 -3.27 4.24 -12.29
N VAL A 182 -2.72 5.42 -12.01
CA VAL A 182 -1.67 5.60 -11.00
C VAL A 182 -2.19 6.41 -9.83
N CYS A 183 -1.89 5.94 -8.63
CA CYS A 183 -2.06 6.67 -7.38
C CYS A 183 -0.68 6.88 -6.73
N LEU A 184 -0.52 7.95 -5.95
CA LEU A 184 0.70 8.19 -5.18
C LEU A 184 0.45 7.99 -3.69
N ALA A 185 1.46 7.45 -3.02
CA ALA A 185 1.55 7.36 -1.57
C ALA A 185 2.76 8.19 -1.10
N GLY A 186 2.52 9.11 -0.16
CA GLY A 186 3.53 10.02 0.37
C GLY A 186 3.46 10.16 1.89
N ARG A 187 4.39 10.89 2.49
CA ARG A 187 4.40 11.17 3.93
C ARG A 187 3.98 12.60 4.21
N GLN A 188 3.01 12.78 5.10
CA GLN A 188 2.48 14.09 5.46
C GLN A 188 3.49 14.92 6.27
N ALA A 189 4.22 14.29 7.19
CA ALA A 189 5.10 14.97 8.15
C ALA A 189 6.35 15.60 7.52
N MET A 190 6.66 15.26 6.27
CA MET A 190 7.80 15.83 5.53
C MET A 190 7.46 17.16 4.85
N ALA A 191 6.19 17.56 4.85
CA ALA A 191 5.73 18.86 4.34
C ALA A 191 5.28 19.78 5.49
N GLU A 192 5.28 21.10 5.24
CA GLU A 192 4.84 22.09 6.24
C GLU A 192 3.38 21.89 6.66
N ASN A 193 2.52 21.49 5.72
CA ASN A 193 1.12 21.14 5.95
C ASN A 193 0.58 20.33 4.75
N GLU A 194 -0.62 19.77 4.91
CA GLU A 194 -1.25 18.93 3.87
C GLU A 194 -1.53 19.70 2.56
N SER A 195 -1.91 20.98 2.63
CA SER A 195 -2.19 21.78 1.43
C SER A 195 -0.92 21.95 0.58
N GLU A 196 0.21 22.26 1.22
CA GLU A 196 1.51 22.35 0.55
C GLU A 196 1.99 20.99 0.03
N ALA A 197 1.76 19.92 0.79
CA ALA A 197 2.03 18.56 0.32
C ALA A 197 1.29 18.25 -0.99
N ARG A 198 -0.04 18.45 -1.00
CA ARG A 198 -0.88 18.21 -2.19
C ARG A 198 -0.44 19.05 -3.39
N LYS A 199 -0.07 20.32 -3.19
CA LYS A 199 0.48 21.17 -4.27
C LYS A 199 1.83 20.64 -4.79
N GLY A 200 2.69 20.14 -3.90
CA GLY A 200 3.95 19.52 -4.25
C GLY A 200 3.77 18.28 -5.11
N TYR A 201 2.91 17.35 -4.65
CA TYR A 201 2.57 16.15 -5.40
C TYR A 201 1.85 16.46 -6.72
N ALA A 202 1.00 17.50 -6.77
CA ALA A 202 0.37 17.93 -8.02
C ALA A 202 1.41 18.29 -9.10
N ARG A 203 2.49 18.99 -8.71
CA ARG A 203 3.59 19.30 -9.64
C ARG A 203 4.33 18.04 -10.09
N LEU A 204 4.61 17.13 -9.16
CA LEU A 204 5.26 15.85 -9.47
C LEU A 204 4.41 14.99 -10.42
N MET A 205 3.10 14.89 -10.16
CA MET A 205 2.14 14.17 -11.02
C MET A 205 2.11 14.78 -12.43
N ALA A 206 2.06 16.10 -12.54
CA ALA A 206 2.12 16.79 -13.83
C ALA A 206 3.46 16.55 -14.55
N GLU A 207 4.58 16.59 -13.84
CA GLU A 207 5.91 16.29 -14.40
C GLU A 207 6.03 14.83 -14.90
N ALA A 208 5.36 13.91 -14.21
CA ALA A 208 5.30 12.50 -14.59
C ALA A 208 4.24 12.19 -15.65
N GLY A 209 3.40 13.15 -16.04
CA GLY A 209 2.34 12.96 -17.02
C GLY A 209 1.18 12.09 -16.51
N LEU A 210 0.88 12.15 -15.22
CA LEU A 210 -0.17 11.36 -14.59
C LEU A 210 -1.51 12.11 -14.60
N ASP A 211 -2.60 11.40 -14.91
CA ASP A 211 -3.98 11.88 -14.77
C ASP A 211 -4.53 11.51 -13.39
N THR A 212 -3.89 12.04 -12.35
CA THR A 212 -4.20 11.75 -10.94
C THR A 212 -4.66 13.03 -10.24
N ASP A 213 -5.76 12.97 -9.50
CA ASP A 213 -6.25 14.11 -8.72
C ASP A 213 -5.53 14.20 -7.35
N PRO A 214 -4.70 15.23 -7.11
CA PRO A 214 -4.02 15.42 -5.84
C PRO A 214 -4.99 15.82 -4.69
N GLY A 215 -6.23 16.18 -4.98
CA GLY A 215 -7.27 16.45 -3.99
C GLY A 215 -8.02 15.21 -3.51
N ASP A 216 -7.99 14.13 -4.29
CA ASP A 216 -8.64 12.86 -3.96
C ASP A 216 -7.73 12.04 -3.02
N SER A 217 -8.23 11.72 -1.82
CA SER A 217 -7.49 10.96 -0.81
C SER A 217 -7.27 9.48 -1.15
N GLY A 218 -8.00 8.92 -2.11
CA GLY A 218 -7.76 7.59 -2.67
C GLY A 218 -6.63 7.57 -3.70
N GLN A 219 -6.46 8.70 -4.41
CA GLN A 219 -5.47 8.87 -5.48
C GLN A 219 -4.14 9.45 -4.99
N LEU A 220 -4.18 10.34 -3.99
CA LEU A 220 -3.02 10.77 -3.23
C LEU A 220 -3.23 10.45 -1.75
N VAL A 221 -2.60 9.35 -1.31
CA VAL A 221 -2.60 8.94 0.09
C VAL A 221 -1.40 9.58 0.79
N LEU A 222 -1.67 10.47 1.74
CA LEU A 222 -0.63 11.05 2.59
C LEU A 222 -0.69 10.38 3.95
N PHE A 223 0.31 9.55 4.25
CA PHE A 223 0.38 8.84 5.51
C PHE A 223 0.84 9.77 6.64
N PRO A 224 0.20 9.69 7.82
CA PRO A 224 0.77 10.27 9.02
C PRO A 224 2.05 9.52 9.39
N GLU A 225 2.96 10.22 10.07
CA GLU A 225 4.19 9.59 10.55
C GLU A 225 3.88 8.69 11.75
N MET A 226 4.39 7.46 11.74
CA MET A 226 4.32 6.55 12.88
C MET A 226 5.62 6.61 13.65
N VAL A 227 5.55 6.95 14.95
CA VAL A 227 6.72 6.99 15.82
C VAL A 227 6.84 5.65 16.57
N PRO A 228 7.93 4.89 16.37
CA PRO A 228 8.15 3.67 17.13
C PRO A 228 8.20 3.94 18.64
N GLY A 229 7.49 3.13 19.42
CA GLY A 229 7.48 3.24 20.88
C GLY A 229 6.51 4.28 21.45
N ASP A 230 5.76 5.00 20.60
CA ASP A 230 4.69 5.88 21.08
C ASP A 230 3.57 5.08 21.77
N ASP A 231 2.81 5.69 22.67
CA ASP A 231 1.71 5.04 23.40
C ASP A 231 0.40 5.12 22.58
N PRO A 232 0.00 4.08 21.83
CA PRO A 232 -1.14 4.19 20.93
C PRO A 232 -2.45 4.30 21.73
N PRO A 233 -3.40 5.14 21.33
CA PRO A 233 -4.66 5.27 22.05
C PRO A 233 -5.47 3.96 22.01
N GLU A 234 -6.20 3.67 23.09
CA GLU A 234 -7.18 2.59 23.07
C GLU A 234 -8.49 3.09 22.46
N ILE A 235 -8.88 2.50 21.32
CA ILE A 235 -10.08 2.91 20.59
C ILE A 235 -11.33 2.35 21.27
N THR A 236 -12.25 3.24 21.66
CA THR A 236 -13.51 2.90 22.33
C THR A 236 -14.71 3.16 21.43
N THR A 237 -15.88 2.67 21.80
CA THR A 237 -17.12 2.95 21.05
C THR A 237 -17.46 4.45 20.98
N ALA A 238 -16.96 5.27 21.91
CA ALA A 238 -17.14 6.71 21.88
C ALA A 238 -16.31 7.39 20.76
N CYS A 239 -15.21 6.78 20.32
CA CYS A 239 -14.36 7.32 19.26
C CYS A 239 -15.11 7.54 17.94
N TRP A 240 -16.13 6.74 17.65
CA TRP A 240 -16.98 6.92 16.46
C TRP A 240 -17.66 8.28 16.43
N GLN A 241 -18.21 8.71 17.57
CA GLN A 241 -18.83 10.02 17.70
C GLN A 241 -17.80 11.15 17.71
N ILE A 242 -16.67 10.95 18.40
CA ILE A 242 -15.58 11.94 18.48
C ILE A 242 -15.01 12.24 17.09
N LEU A 243 -14.83 11.21 16.27
CA LEU A 243 -14.25 11.31 14.94
C LEU A 243 -15.30 11.61 13.85
N GLY A 244 -16.60 11.52 14.17
CA GLY A 244 -17.68 11.68 13.21
C GLY A 244 -17.64 10.62 12.10
N LYS A 245 -17.27 9.37 12.42
CA LYS A 245 -17.11 8.27 11.44
C LYS A 245 -18.09 7.13 11.72
N ASP A 246 -18.63 6.51 10.66
CA ASP A 246 -19.37 5.26 10.80
C ASP A 246 -18.38 4.12 11.07
N PRO A 247 -18.67 3.19 12.00
CA PRO A 247 -17.82 2.04 12.24
C PRO A 247 -17.59 1.18 10.98
N GLY A 248 -18.56 1.14 10.07
CA GLY A 248 -18.49 0.41 8.81
C GLY A 248 -17.53 0.99 7.76
N ASP A 249 -17.02 2.21 8.00
CA ASP A 249 -16.09 2.90 7.10
C ASP A 249 -14.62 2.69 7.50
N ILE A 250 -14.35 2.09 8.67
CA ILE A 250 -13.01 2.01 9.28
C ILE A 250 -12.25 0.75 8.88
N MET A 251 -12.90 -0.22 8.24
CA MET A 251 -12.26 -1.44 7.74
C MET A 251 -12.34 -1.55 6.22
N CYS A 252 -11.18 -1.77 5.62
CA CYS A 252 -11.00 -2.34 4.29
C CYS A 252 -11.48 -3.81 4.29
#